data_AF-A0AAE0UYH1-F1
#
_entry.id   AF-A0AAE0UYH1-F1
#
_cell.length_a   1.000
_cell.length_b   1.000
_cell.length_c   1.000
_cell.angle_alpha   90.00
_cell.angle_beta   90.00
_cell.angle_gamma   90.00
#
_symmetry.space_group_name_H-M   'P 1'
#
loop_
_entity.id
_entity.type
_entity.pdbx_description
1 polymer ?
#
loop_
_entity_poly.entity_id
_entity_poly.type
_entity_poly.pdbx_seq_one_letter_code
_entity_poly.pdbx_strand_id
1 'polypeptide(L)'
;MAVVVNPGLDRSAEEVLQIIQSCNPTICPLDLIPSTMLQTISPDLLPFITTVINGSITSGHIPTAFKKARVNPIWKKPVLDPSDINNYRT
;
A
#
# COMPACT_ATOMS: atom_id res chain seq x y z
N MET A 1 23.08 -3.05 5.52
CA MET A 1 22.95 -1.76 4.82
C MET A 1 22.34 -0.80 5.81
N ALA A 2 23.17 0.04 6.46
CA ALA A 2 22.70 0.95 7.49
C ALA A 2 21.97 2.12 6.80
N VAL A 3 20.68 2.28 7.09
CA VAL A 3 19.94 3.47 6.66
C VAL A 3 20.39 4.60 7.58
N VAL A 4 21.17 5.54 7.03
CA VAL A 4 21.51 6.81 7.69
C VAL A 4 20.21 7.55 7.94
N VAL A 5 19.88 7.79 9.22
CA VAL A 5 18.66 8.51 9.62
C VAL A 5 18.95 10.02 9.51
N ASN A 6 18.34 10.71 8.54
CA ASN A 6 18.37 12.17 8.48
C ASN A 6 17.21 12.72 9.33
N PRO A 7 17.46 13.65 10.28
CA PRO A 7 16.53 13.98 11.36
C PRO A 7 15.45 15.02 10.99
N GLY A 8 14.83 14.96 9.81
CA GLY A 8 13.94 16.04 9.34
C GLY A 8 12.65 15.65 8.62
N LEU A 9 12.34 14.36 8.45
CA LEU A 9 11.14 13.91 7.71
C LEU A 9 10.64 12.54 8.20
N ASP A 10 10.76 12.27 9.49
CA ASP A 10 10.22 11.07 10.10
C ASP A 10 8.75 11.28 10.50
N ARG A 11 7.92 10.26 10.24
CA ARG A 11 6.52 10.20 10.70
C ARG A 11 6.46 9.53 12.05
N SER A 12 5.58 10.04 12.93
CA SER A 12 5.35 9.43 14.25
C SER A 12 4.66 8.07 14.11
N ALA A 13 4.84 7.19 15.09
CA ALA A 13 4.17 5.90 15.09
C ALA A 13 2.64 6.06 15.08
N GLU A 14 2.11 7.03 15.83
CA GLU A 14 0.68 7.34 15.91
C GLU A 14 0.13 7.79 14.55
N GLU A 15 0.88 8.64 13.84
CA GLU A 15 0.50 9.08 12.50
C GLU A 15 0.46 7.91 11.52
N VAL A 16 1.48 7.03 11.55
CA VAL A 16 1.49 5.81 10.71
C VAL A 16 0.30 4.91 11.02
N LEU A 17 -0.02 4.71 12.31
CA LEU A 17 -1.16 3.90 12.71
C LEU A 17 -2.49 4.48 12.21
N GLN A 18 -2.69 5.79 12.36
CA GLN A 18 -3.89 6.47 11.86
C GLN A 18 -4.04 6.34 10.34
N ILE A 19 -2.93 6.43 9.59
CA ILE A 19 -2.94 6.23 8.15
C ILE A 19 -3.39 4.81 7.81
N ILE A 20 -2.83 3.78 8.47
CA ILE A 20 -3.20 2.38 8.22
C ILE A 20 -4.69 2.15 8.52
N GLN A 21 -5.17 2.65 9.65
CA GLN A 21 -6.53 2.46 10.12
C GLN A 21 -7.59 3.24 9.30
N SER A 22 -7.22 4.36 8.69
CA SER A 22 -8.13 5.17 7.86
C SER A 22 -8.24 4.69 6.41
N CYS A 23 -7.38 3.76 5.99
CA CYS A 23 -7.40 3.21 4.64
C CYS A 23 -8.68 2.39 4.38
N ASN A 24 -9.26 2.54 3.18
CA ASN A 24 -10.33 1.65 2.75
C ASN A 24 -9.78 0.21 2.64
N PRO A 25 -10.41 -0.77 3.31
CA PRO A 25 -9.95 -2.15 3.22
C PRO A 25 -10.24 -2.67 1.81
N THR A 26 -9.18 -2.96 1.06
CA THR A 26 -9.27 -3.56 -0.27
C THR A 26 -8.54 -4.90 -0.27
N ILE A 27 -8.68 -5.67 -1.35
CA ILE A 27 -7.99 -6.95 -1.50
C ILE A 27 -7.31 -6.94 -2.85
N CYS A 28 -5.98 -7.08 -2.87
CA CYS A 28 -5.24 -7.39 -4.07
C CYS A 28 -4.80 -8.86 -4.02
N PRO A 29 -5.00 -9.65 -5.08
CA PRO A 29 -4.50 -11.02 -5.11
C PRO A 29 -2.96 -11.15 -5.15
N LEU A 30 -2.22 -10.03 -5.23
CA LEU A 30 -0.78 -10.00 -5.03
C LEU A 30 -0.39 -9.85 -3.54
N ASP A 31 -1.33 -9.48 -2.67
CA ASP A 31 -1.05 -9.27 -1.26
C ASP A 31 -1.04 -10.60 -0.52
N LEU A 32 -0.03 -10.79 0.33
CA LEU A 32 0.07 -11.98 1.19
C LEU A 32 -0.93 -11.95 2.35
N ILE A 33 -1.44 -10.76 2.70
CA ILE A 33 -2.31 -10.51 3.85
C ILE A 33 -3.41 -9.53 3.40
N PRO A 34 -4.71 -9.84 3.62
CA PRO A 34 -5.80 -8.90 3.34
C PRO A 34 -5.68 -7.60 4.14
N SER A 35 -6.10 -6.46 3.58
CA SER A 35 -5.96 -5.16 4.27
C SER A 35 -6.68 -5.10 5.61
N THR A 36 -7.83 -5.76 5.77
CA THR A 36 -8.56 -5.83 7.06
C THR A 36 -7.75 -6.54 8.14
N MET A 37 -7.06 -7.62 7.77
CA MET A 37 -6.19 -8.35 8.68
C MET A 37 -4.97 -7.52 9.03
N LEU A 38 -4.34 -6.87 8.04
CA LEU A 38 -3.23 -5.94 8.27
C LEU A 38 -3.61 -4.81 9.22
N GLN A 39 -4.79 -4.20 9.06
CA GLN A 39 -5.30 -3.17 9.95
C GLN A 39 -5.46 -3.68 11.38
N THR A 40 -5.98 -4.89 11.55
CA THR A 40 -6.18 -5.52 12.86
C THR A 40 -4.87 -5.76 13.59
N ILE A 41 -3.85 -6.26 12.89
CA ILE A 41 -2.52 -6.57 13.46
C ILE A 41 -1.56 -5.37 13.40
N SER A 42 -1.98 -4.23 12.84
CA SER A 42 -1.12 -3.06 12.65
C SER A 42 -0.50 -2.50 13.92
N PRO A 43 -1.16 -2.51 15.11
CA PRO A 43 -0.53 -2.05 16.35
C PRO A 43 0.72 -2.87 16.71
N ASP A 44 0.68 -4.19 16.51
CA ASP A 44 1.80 -5.08 16.83
C ASP A 44 2.95 -4.94 15.82
N LEU A 45 2.64 -4.59 14.57
CA LEU A 45 3.61 -4.38 13.51
C LEU A 45 4.13 -2.94 13.42
N LEU A 46 3.58 -2.03 14.23
CA LEU A 46 3.77 -0.60 14.09
C LEU A 46 5.25 -0.17 14.07
N PRO A 47 6.12 -0.64 15.00
CA PRO A 47 7.53 -0.23 15.00
C PRO A 47 8.25 -0.62 13.70
N PHE A 48 7.94 -1.79 13.16
CA PHE A 48 8.52 -2.27 11.91
C PHE A 48 8.04 -1.44 10.72
N ILE A 49 6.73 -1.22 10.61
CA ILE A 49 6.14 -0.47 9.48
C ILE A 49 6.66 0.98 9.50
N THR A 50 6.68 1.64 10.66
CA THR A 50 7.20 2.99 10.82
C THR A 50 8.68 3.08 10.43
N THR A 51 9.51 2.10 10.83
CA THR A 51 10.93 2.04 10.44
C THR A 51 11.10 1.94 8.93
N VAL A 52 10.30 1.10 8.27
CA VAL A 52 10.35 0.92 6.81
C VAL A 52 9.91 2.19 6.07
N ILE A 53 8.84 2.84 6.53
CA ILE A 53 8.32 4.09 5.95
C ILE A 53 9.37 5.20 6.09
N ASN A 54 9.83 5.46 7.31
CA ASN A 54 10.79 6.53 7.57
C ASN A 54 12.12 6.27 6.85
N GLY A 55 12.59 5.03 6.82
CA GLY A 55 13.78 4.67 6.06
C GLY A 55 13.63 4.91 4.55
N SER A 56 12.45 4.65 3.99
CA SER A 56 12.16 4.90 2.58
C SER A 56 12.10 6.40 2.26
N ILE A 57 11.48 7.19 3.13
CA ILE A 57 11.41 8.65 3.01
C ILE A 57 12.80 9.27 3.07
N THR A 58 13.59 8.90 4.08
CA THR A 58 14.95 9.41 4.28
C THR A 58 15.90 9.04 3.13
N SER A 59 15.80 7.82 2.62
CA SER A 59 16.68 7.35 1.53
C SER A 59 16.20 7.74 0.14
N GLY A 60 14.95 8.18 0.00
CA GLY A 60 14.29 8.35 -1.30
C GLY A 60 14.09 7.04 -2.06
N HIS A 61 14.23 5.89 -1.39
CA HIS A 61 14.14 4.57 -2.02
C HIS A 61 12.98 3.75 -1.48
N ILE A 62 12.07 3.35 -2.37
CA ILE A 62 10.98 2.42 -2.07
C ILE A 62 11.31 1.03 -2.63
N PRO A 63 11.20 -0.05 -1.83
CA PRO A 63 11.43 -1.42 -2.29
C PRO A 63 10.57 -1.78 -3.51
N THR A 64 11.14 -2.53 -4.45
CA THR A 64 10.43 -2.95 -5.68
C THR A 64 9.15 -3.73 -5.39
N ALA A 65 9.08 -4.47 -4.28
CA ALA A 65 7.86 -5.17 -3.86
C ALA A 65 6.67 -4.21 -3.63
N PHE A 66 6.91 -3.02 -3.08
CA PHE A 66 5.87 -2.01 -2.83
C PHE A 66 5.54 -1.16 -4.06
N LYS A 67 6.26 -1.33 -5.17
CA LYS A 67 6.01 -0.65 -6.45
C LYS A 67 5.14 -1.46 -7.41
N LYS A 68 4.70 -2.65 -6.99
CA LYS A 68 3.86 -3.52 -7.81
C LYS A 68 2.39 -3.26 -7.49
N ALA A 69 1.58 -3.11 -8.54
CA ALA A 69 0.14 -3.02 -8.44
C ALA A 69 -0.50 -3.93 -9.49
N ARG A 70 -1.66 -4.50 -9.17
CA ARG A 70 -2.46 -5.26 -10.13
C ARG A 70 -3.53 -4.35 -10.71
N VAL A 71 -3.44 -4.07 -12.00
CA VAL A 71 -4.52 -3.38 -12.72
C VAL A 71 -5.58 -4.41 -13.10
N ASN A 72 -6.81 -4.22 -12.64
CA ASN A 72 -7.96 -5.03 -13.04
C ASN A 72 -9.02 -4.14 -13.69
N PRO A 73 -9.09 -4.10 -15.03
CA PRO A 73 -10.04 -3.26 -15.75
C PRO A 73 -11.49 -3.62 -15.40
N ILE A 74 -12.30 -2.60 -15.09
CA ILE A 74 -13.72 -2.78 -14.75
C ILE A 74 -14.56 -2.51 -16.00
N TRP A 75 -15.57 -3.34 -16.25
CA TRP A 75 -16.44 -3.18 -17.42
C TRP A 75 -17.46 -2.05 -17.21
N LYS A 76 -17.85 -1.39 -18.29
CA LYS A 76 -18.94 -0.40 -18.29
C LYS A 76 -20.30 -1.07 -18.03
N LYS A 77 -20.54 -2.26 -18.60
CA LYS A 77 -21.76 -3.06 -18.43
C LYS A 77 -21.43 -4.56 -18.35
N PRO A 78 -22.28 -5.41 -17.75
CA PRO A 78 -21.97 -6.83 -17.50
C PRO A 78 -21.85 -7.73 -18.73
N VAL A 79 -22.45 -7.34 -19.87
CA VAL A 79 -22.61 -8.20 -21.06
C VAL A 79 -21.81 -7.67 -22.26
N LEU A 80 -20.74 -6.90 -22.01
CA LEU A 80 -19.91 -6.35 -23.08
C LEU A 80 -18.80 -7.31 -23.48
N ASP A 81 -18.38 -7.23 -24.74
CA ASP A 81 -17.24 -7.99 -25.26
C ASP A 81 -15.94 -7.53 -24.57
N PRO A 82 -15.22 -8.42 -23.86
CA PRO A 82 -13.95 -8.09 -23.21
C PRO A 82 -12.82 -7.81 -24.21
N SER A 83 -12.97 -8.15 -25.48
CA SER A 83 -11.95 -7.89 -26.50
C SER A 83 -11.96 -6.44 -26.99
N ASP A 84 -13.08 -5.73 -26.83
CA ASP A 84 -13.22 -4.33 -27.21
C ASP A 84 -12.84 -3.41 -26.05
N ILE A 85 -11.72 -2.72 -26.19
CA ILE A 85 -11.15 -1.83 -25.18
C ILE A 85 -12.10 -0.69 -24.78
N ASN A 86 -13.02 -0.30 -25.66
CA ASN A 86 -14.00 0.76 -25.39
C ASN A 86 -15.02 0.35 -24.31
N ASN A 87 -15.10 -0.94 -23.98
CA ASN A 87 -16.02 -1.48 -22.98
C ASN A 87 -15.51 -1.38 -21.54
N TYR A 88 -14.25 -1.02 -21.33
CA TYR A 88 -13.71 -0.77 -20.00
C TYR A 88 -14.00 0.66 -19.53
N ARG A 89 -14.12 0.84 -18.21
CA ARG A 89 -14.21 2.16 -17.58
C ARG A 89 -12.86 2.86 -17.73
N THR A 90 -12.91 4.06 -18.29
CA THR A 90 -11.82 5.05 -18.28
C THR A 90 -11.85 5.84 -16.99
#